data_AF-A0A954PYG7-F1
#
_entry.id   AF-A0A954PYG7-F1
#
_cell.length_a   1.000
_cell.length_b   1.000
_cell.length_c   1.000
_cell.angle_alpha   90.00
_cell.angle_beta   90.00
_cell.angle_gamma   90.00
#
_symmetry.space_group_name_H-M   'P 1'
#
loop_
_entity.id
_entity.type
_entity.pdbx_description
1 polymer ?
#
loop_
_entity_poly.entity_id
_entity_poly.type
_entity_poly.pdbx_seq_one_letter_code
_entity_poly.pdbx_strand_id
1 'polypeptide(L)'
;GRSQDQDGDKVKGSVHGASVGVHASDAANAWRNIAAVSNHRNTMASLIVGAYHTAGQSPHVQPDRWALKTDAVETINDKSTLLKMTGEAVRNRDQALAAAATQRYADLGGQARPVFDLLLTFATSEDGALHAEKYYRTVSEEFAKTRPSMRWRHLVGLARVSASEFGTPAPGYREACELLSVDA
;
A
#
# COMPACT_ATOMS: atom_id res chain seq x y z
N GLY A 1 -6.25 20.05 20.56
CA GLY A 1 -5.38 19.12 19.80
C GLY A 1 -5.30 17.83 20.58
N ARG A 2 -5.46 16.67 19.93
CA ARG A 2 -5.33 15.38 20.62
C ARG A 2 -3.86 15.15 20.97
N SER A 3 -3.59 14.79 22.21
CA SER A 3 -2.25 14.58 22.79
C SER A 3 -1.51 13.44 22.09
N GLN A 4 -0.21 13.64 21.86
CA GLN A 4 0.73 12.61 21.44
C GLN A 4 1.04 11.69 22.64
N ASP A 5 0.17 10.72 22.91
CA ASP A 5 0.61 9.56 23.69
C ASP A 5 1.36 8.63 22.73
N GLN A 6 2.69 8.61 22.89
CA GLN A 6 3.66 8.04 21.96
C GLN A 6 3.84 6.55 22.20
N ASP A 7 3.68 5.77 21.12
CA ASP A 7 4.56 4.65 20.78
C ASP A 7 4.57 4.60 19.23
N GLY A 8 5.57 5.26 18.61
CA GLY A 8 5.68 5.44 17.16
C GLY A 8 5.23 6.80 16.60
N ASP A 9 5.38 6.97 15.27
CA ASP A 9 5.09 8.24 14.55
C ASP A 9 3.59 8.55 14.39
N LYS A 10 2.70 7.59 14.69
CA LYS A 10 1.25 7.77 14.54
C LYS A 10 0.59 8.02 15.89
N VAL A 11 -0.22 9.07 15.96
CA VAL A 11 -1.06 9.36 17.13
C VAL A 11 -2.05 8.21 17.34
N LYS A 12 -2.23 7.76 18.59
CA LYS A 12 -3.21 6.73 18.97
C LYS A 12 -4.61 7.06 18.40
N GLY A 13 -5.15 6.15 17.59
CA GLY A 13 -6.43 6.33 16.89
C GLY A 13 -6.37 7.13 15.58
N SER A 14 -5.16 7.45 15.08
CA SER A 14 -4.98 8.01 13.74
C SER A 14 -5.15 6.92 12.68
N VAL A 15 -6.13 7.11 11.80
CA VAL A 15 -6.40 6.25 10.63
C VAL A 15 -5.73 6.75 9.34
N HIS A 16 -4.87 7.77 9.42
CA HIS A 16 -4.26 8.40 8.24
C HIS A 16 -3.02 7.64 7.77
N GLY A 17 -2.87 7.54 6.45
CA GLY A 17 -1.79 6.82 5.78
C GLY A 17 -0.63 7.76 5.52
N ALA A 18 0.53 7.20 5.14
CA ALA A 18 1.76 7.98 4.99
C ALA A 18 1.74 9.01 3.84
N SER A 19 0.74 9.01 2.94
CA SER A 19 0.65 10.02 1.88
C SER A 19 -0.74 10.23 1.31
N VAL A 20 -0.96 11.42 0.74
CA VAL A 20 -2.16 11.77 -0.03
C VAL A 20 -2.41 10.86 -1.24
N GLY A 21 -1.37 10.20 -1.76
CA GLY A 21 -1.50 9.24 -2.86
C GLY A 21 -2.27 7.97 -2.49
N VAL A 22 -2.19 7.54 -1.22
CA VAL A 22 -2.96 6.40 -0.71
C VAL A 22 -4.45 6.75 -0.68
N HIS A 23 -4.78 7.92 -0.12
CA HIS A 23 -6.15 8.43 -0.07
C HIS A 23 -6.75 8.63 -1.46
N ALA A 24 -5.98 9.16 -2.40
CA ALA A 24 -6.41 9.30 -3.79
C ALA A 24 -6.72 7.94 -4.43
N SER A 25 -5.87 6.94 -4.19
CA SER A 25 -6.05 5.59 -4.73
C SER A 25 -7.28 4.89 -4.14
N ASP A 26 -7.47 4.97 -2.82
CA ASP A 26 -8.63 4.41 -2.13
C ASP A 26 -9.93 5.08 -2.59
N ALA A 27 -9.95 6.41 -2.69
CA ALA A 27 -11.10 7.14 -3.20
C ALA A 27 -11.42 6.73 -4.64
N ALA A 28 -10.41 6.70 -5.52
CA ALA A 28 -10.61 6.29 -6.90
C ALA A 28 -11.14 4.86 -7.02
N ASN A 29 -10.64 3.92 -6.21
CA ASN A 29 -11.13 2.55 -6.16
C ASN A 29 -12.59 2.48 -5.65
N ALA A 30 -12.89 3.13 -4.53
CA ALA A 30 -14.22 3.15 -3.93
C ALA A 30 -15.28 3.71 -4.90
N TRP A 31 -15.02 4.90 -5.47
CA TRP A 31 -15.96 5.52 -6.40
C TRP A 31 -16.14 4.73 -7.69
N ARG A 32 -15.08 4.04 -8.17
CA ARG A 32 -15.21 3.17 -9.34
C ARG A 32 -16.06 1.94 -9.06
N ASN A 33 -15.90 1.31 -7.90
CA ASN A 33 -16.72 0.15 -7.54
C ASN A 33 -18.19 0.54 -7.32
N ILE A 34 -18.47 1.70 -6.71
CA ILE A 34 -19.83 2.25 -6.62
C ILE A 34 -20.41 2.48 -8.02
N ALA A 35 -19.64 3.11 -8.91
CA ALA A 35 -20.06 3.39 -10.28
C ALA A 35 -20.41 2.12 -11.07
N ALA A 36 -19.70 1.01 -10.83
CA ALA A 36 -19.85 -0.25 -11.55
C ALA A 36 -21.16 -1.00 -11.25
N VAL A 37 -21.76 -0.77 -10.07
CA VAL A 37 -22.99 -1.46 -9.61
C VAL A 37 -24.20 -0.53 -9.53
N SER A 38 -24.10 0.65 -10.12
CA SER A 38 -25.09 1.71 -9.98
C SER A 38 -25.72 2.13 -11.31
N ASN A 39 -26.73 3.00 -11.25
CA ASN A 39 -27.37 3.57 -12.44
C ASN A 39 -26.53 4.69 -13.08
N HIS A 40 -26.86 5.05 -14.32
CA HIS A 40 -26.12 6.04 -15.11
C HIS A 40 -25.89 7.38 -14.39
N ARG A 41 -26.91 7.93 -13.72
CA ARG A 41 -26.80 9.19 -12.97
C ARG A 41 -25.71 9.10 -11.89
N ASN A 42 -25.73 8.01 -11.13
CA ASN A 42 -24.78 7.77 -10.06
C ASN A 42 -23.39 7.38 -10.57
N THR A 43 -23.27 6.73 -11.73
CA THR A 43 -21.99 6.51 -12.41
C THR A 43 -21.32 7.85 -12.74
N MET A 44 -22.07 8.80 -13.31
CA MET A 44 -21.55 10.14 -13.62
C MET A 44 -21.18 10.90 -12.34
N ALA A 45 -22.03 10.85 -11.30
CA ALA A 45 -21.73 11.47 -10.01
C ALA A 45 -20.45 10.87 -9.37
N SER A 46 -20.30 9.54 -9.40
CA SER A 46 -19.14 8.85 -8.86
C SER A 46 -17.85 9.23 -9.58
N LEU A 47 -17.90 9.39 -10.91
CA LEU A 47 -16.75 9.86 -11.69
C LEU A 47 -16.33 11.27 -11.26
N ILE A 48 -17.28 12.20 -11.13
CA ILE A 48 -17.02 13.59 -10.73
C ILE A 48 -16.45 13.63 -9.31
N VAL A 49 -17.08 12.94 -8.37
CA VAL A 49 -16.66 12.93 -6.95
C VAL A 49 -15.32 12.23 -6.77
N GLY A 50 -15.08 11.12 -7.49
CA GLY A 50 -13.77 10.45 -7.52
C GLY A 50 -12.67 11.35 -8.06
N ALA A 51 -12.93 12.08 -9.15
CA ALA A 51 -12.01 13.07 -9.69
C ALA A 51 -11.75 14.21 -8.70
N TYR A 52 -12.78 14.73 -8.03
CA TYR A 52 -12.65 15.76 -7.01
C TYR A 52 -11.79 15.30 -5.82
N HIS A 53 -12.03 14.11 -5.28
CA HIS A 53 -11.22 13.58 -4.18
C HIS A 53 -9.77 13.31 -4.57
N THR A 54 -9.51 13.02 -5.85
CA THR A 54 -8.14 12.81 -6.35
C THR A 54 -7.44 14.14 -6.62
N ALA A 55 -8.06 15.02 -7.42
CA ALA A 55 -7.49 16.31 -7.83
C ALA A 55 -7.47 17.35 -6.71
N GLY A 56 -8.41 17.27 -5.77
CA GLY A 56 -8.45 18.13 -4.58
C GLY A 56 -7.26 17.93 -3.65
N GLN A 57 -6.53 16.82 -3.78
CA GLN A 57 -5.27 16.58 -3.07
C GLN A 57 -4.06 17.24 -3.76
N SER A 58 -4.21 17.80 -4.97
CA SER A 58 -3.09 18.36 -5.75
C SER A 58 -2.16 19.33 -5.00
N PRO A 59 -2.63 20.19 -4.06
CA PRO A 59 -1.73 21.07 -3.32
C PRO A 59 -0.73 20.33 -2.41
N HIS A 60 -1.03 19.07 -2.08
CA HIS A 60 -0.22 18.20 -1.22
C HIS A 60 0.56 17.14 -2.01
N VAL A 61 0.45 17.14 -3.34
CA VAL A 61 1.20 16.23 -4.22
C VAL A 61 2.53 16.89 -4.56
N GLN A 62 3.63 16.18 -4.33
CA GLN A 62 4.93 16.66 -4.77
C GLN A 62 5.02 16.58 -6.30
N PRO A 63 5.57 17.60 -6.97
CA PRO A 63 5.70 17.61 -8.43
C PRO A 63 6.72 16.57 -8.90
N ASP A 64 7.75 16.33 -8.08
CA ASP A 64 8.80 15.37 -8.37
C ASP A 64 8.37 13.95 -8.01
N ARG A 65 8.91 13.00 -8.76
CA ARG A 65 8.72 11.58 -8.46
C ARG A 65 9.43 11.23 -7.17
N TRP A 66 8.77 10.43 -6.33
CA TRP A 66 9.39 9.87 -5.15
C TRP A 66 10.62 9.04 -5.54
N ALA A 67 11.78 9.37 -4.97
CA ALA A 67 13.05 8.72 -5.30
C ALA A 67 13.08 7.28 -4.77
N LEU A 68 13.47 6.35 -5.64
CA LEU A 68 13.70 4.94 -5.31
C LEU A 68 15.20 4.68 -5.19
N LYS A 69 15.61 3.77 -4.30
CA LYS A 69 17.01 3.30 -4.19
C LYS A 69 17.31 2.26 -5.27
N THR A 70 17.23 2.65 -6.55
CA THR A 70 17.39 1.73 -7.68
C THR A 70 18.81 1.19 -7.80
N ASP A 71 19.80 2.01 -7.47
CA ASP A 71 21.22 1.67 -7.38
C ASP A 71 21.48 0.48 -6.45
N ALA A 72 20.75 0.40 -5.34
CA ALA A 72 20.89 -0.70 -4.37
C ALA A 72 20.42 -2.07 -4.89
N VAL A 73 19.67 -2.12 -5.99
CA VAL A 73 19.04 -3.35 -6.51
C VAL A 73 19.34 -3.65 -7.98
N GLU A 74 19.93 -2.70 -8.72
CA GLU A 74 20.06 -2.79 -10.18
C GLU A 74 20.88 -3.98 -10.67
N THR A 75 21.88 -4.39 -9.89
CA THR A 75 22.77 -5.52 -10.21
C THR A 75 22.21 -6.87 -9.77
N ILE A 76 21.10 -6.88 -9.02
CA ILE A 76 20.50 -8.08 -8.47
C ILE A 76 19.58 -8.70 -9.52
N ASN A 77 19.90 -9.94 -9.90
CA ASN A 77 19.16 -10.72 -10.90
C ASN A 77 18.42 -11.92 -10.32
N ASP A 78 18.60 -12.20 -9.02
CA ASP A 78 17.86 -13.24 -8.34
C ASP A 78 16.55 -12.69 -7.73
N LYS A 79 15.43 -13.21 -8.22
CA LYS A 79 14.08 -12.83 -7.78
C LYS A 79 13.83 -13.19 -6.31
N SER A 80 14.42 -14.27 -5.81
CA SER A 80 14.20 -14.67 -4.41
C SER A 80 14.88 -13.69 -3.45
N THR A 81 16.08 -13.24 -3.79
CA THR A 81 16.83 -12.20 -3.09
C THR A 81 16.05 -10.89 -3.06
N LEU A 82 15.49 -10.45 -4.20
CA LEU A 82 14.69 -9.22 -4.25
C LEU A 82 13.42 -9.31 -3.40
N LEU A 83 12.74 -10.46 -3.39
CA LEU A 83 11.56 -10.66 -2.55
C LEU A 83 11.92 -10.58 -1.05
N LYS A 84 13.05 -11.21 -0.66
CA LYS A 84 13.58 -11.13 0.70
C LYS A 84 13.93 -9.69 1.07
N MET A 85 14.62 -8.97 0.17
CA MET A 85 14.98 -7.56 0.36
C MET A 85 13.75 -6.66 0.51
N THR A 86 12.67 -6.90 -0.24
CA THR A 86 11.40 -6.17 -0.02
C THR A 86 10.92 -6.35 1.42
N GLY A 87 10.90 -7.58 1.94
CA GLY A 87 10.45 -7.85 3.30
C GLY A 87 11.38 -7.27 4.38
N GLU A 88 12.69 -7.31 4.18
CA GLU A 88 13.68 -6.69 5.06
C GLU A 88 13.55 -5.16 5.06
N ALA A 89 13.38 -4.55 3.88
CA ALA A 89 13.17 -3.12 3.74
C ALA A 89 11.87 -2.64 4.42
N VAL A 90 10.78 -3.42 4.33
CA VAL A 90 9.54 -3.13 5.06
C VAL A 90 9.79 -3.11 6.57
N ARG A 91 10.44 -4.14 7.13
CA ARG A 91 10.76 -4.21 8.57
C ARG A 91 11.67 -3.07 9.03
N ASN A 92 12.58 -2.63 8.17
CA ASN A 92 13.49 -1.51 8.44
C ASN A 92 12.87 -0.13 8.15
N ARG A 93 11.58 -0.07 7.81
CA ARG A 93 10.86 1.16 7.41
C ARG A 93 11.50 1.90 6.22
N ASP A 94 12.24 1.19 5.37
CA ASP A 94 12.92 1.73 4.19
C ASP A 94 11.98 1.72 2.97
N GLN A 95 11.13 2.74 2.90
CA GLN A 95 10.17 2.96 1.81
C GLN A 95 10.81 2.93 0.41
N ALA A 96 11.98 3.56 0.25
CA ALA A 96 12.62 3.71 -1.05
C ALA A 96 13.22 2.38 -1.53
N LEU A 97 13.81 1.59 -0.63
CA LEU A 97 14.34 0.27 -0.95
C LEU A 97 13.21 -0.76 -1.18
N ALA A 98 12.16 -0.76 -0.37
CA ALA A 98 11.03 -1.68 -0.52
C ALA A 98 10.36 -1.54 -1.90
N ALA A 99 10.16 -0.30 -2.33
CA ALA A 99 9.64 0.01 -3.66
C ALA A 99 10.63 -0.33 -4.78
N ALA A 100 11.93 -0.01 -4.62
CA ALA A 100 12.95 -0.34 -5.61
C ALA A 100 13.11 -1.85 -5.83
N ALA A 101 13.20 -2.65 -4.76
CA ALA A 101 13.32 -4.09 -4.83
C ALA A 101 12.09 -4.73 -5.50
N THR A 102 10.88 -4.24 -5.18
CA THR A 102 9.64 -4.68 -5.81
C THR A 102 9.58 -4.35 -7.31
N GLN A 103 10.03 -3.14 -7.69
CA GLN A 103 10.10 -2.76 -9.11
C GLN A 103 11.12 -3.62 -9.86
N ARG A 104 12.31 -3.84 -9.31
CA ARG A 104 13.32 -4.71 -9.92
C ARG A 104 12.83 -6.15 -10.07
N TYR A 105 12.12 -6.68 -9.06
CA TYR A 105 11.49 -8.00 -9.12
C TYR A 105 10.49 -8.10 -10.29
N ALA A 106 9.70 -7.05 -10.51
CA ALA A 106 8.77 -6.97 -11.63
C ALA A 106 9.49 -6.93 -12.98
N ASP A 107 10.56 -6.12 -13.09
CA ASP A 107 11.35 -5.95 -14.32
C ASP A 107 12.00 -7.28 -14.76
N LEU A 108 12.32 -8.16 -13.81
CA LEU A 108 12.83 -9.52 -14.05
C LEU A 108 11.73 -10.56 -14.36
N GLY A 109 10.49 -10.12 -14.64
CA GLY A 109 9.37 -11.01 -14.93
C GLY A 109 8.94 -11.84 -13.72
N GLY A 110 8.98 -11.25 -12.53
CA GLY A 110 8.48 -11.87 -11.31
C GLY A 110 6.97 -12.13 -11.34
N GLN A 111 6.52 -13.08 -10.52
CA GLN A 111 5.08 -13.33 -10.36
C GLN A 111 4.52 -12.41 -9.27
N ALA A 112 3.36 -11.82 -9.50
CA ALA A 112 2.78 -10.89 -8.53
C ALA A 112 2.40 -11.56 -7.20
N ARG A 113 1.97 -12.83 -7.23
CA ARG A 113 1.43 -13.52 -6.05
C ARG A 113 2.42 -13.60 -4.88
N PRO A 114 3.69 -14.00 -5.05
CA PRO A 114 4.68 -13.94 -3.98
C PRO A 114 4.85 -12.58 -3.30
N VAL A 115 4.75 -11.47 -4.06
CA VAL A 115 4.84 -10.11 -3.49
C VAL A 115 3.57 -9.79 -2.71
N PHE A 116 2.39 -10.14 -3.23
CA PHE A 116 1.14 -10.01 -2.50
C PHE A 116 1.15 -10.81 -1.20
N ASP A 117 1.57 -12.08 -1.24
CA ASP A 117 1.65 -12.93 -0.05
C ASP A 117 2.54 -12.32 1.03
N LEU A 118 3.72 -11.85 0.64
CA LEU A 118 4.63 -11.16 1.54
C LEU A 118 3.98 -9.91 2.15
N LEU A 119 3.42 -9.02 1.33
CA LEU A 119 2.88 -7.74 1.79
C LEU A 119 1.57 -7.90 2.57
N LEU A 120 0.82 -8.98 2.36
CA LEU A 120 -0.36 -9.32 3.15
C LEU A 120 0.00 -9.53 4.62
N THR A 121 1.12 -10.20 4.90
CA THR A 121 1.55 -10.44 6.29
C THR A 121 1.66 -9.13 7.07
N PHE A 122 2.32 -8.13 6.51
CA PHE A 122 2.43 -6.80 7.10
C PHE A 122 1.10 -6.04 7.09
N ALA A 123 0.28 -6.20 6.05
CA ALA A 123 -1.01 -5.51 5.97
C ALA A 123 -2.01 -5.95 7.07
N THR A 124 -1.84 -7.17 7.60
CA THR A 124 -2.67 -7.72 8.68
C THR A 124 -2.02 -7.65 10.06
N SER A 125 -0.69 -7.65 10.15
CA SER A 125 0.03 -7.60 11.43
C SER A 125 0.39 -6.19 11.87
N GLU A 126 0.60 -5.29 10.91
CA GLU A 126 1.03 -3.91 11.12
C GLU A 126 -0.08 -2.92 10.78
N ASP A 127 0.12 -1.68 11.20
CA ASP A 127 -0.82 -0.58 11.19
C ASP A 127 -2.03 -0.76 12.11
N GLY A 128 -1.93 -0.16 13.30
CA GLY A 128 -2.94 -0.04 14.35
C GLY A 128 -4.33 0.49 13.93
N ALA A 129 -4.55 0.84 12.66
CA ALA A 129 -5.73 1.55 12.20
C ALA A 129 -6.39 0.96 10.94
N LEU A 130 -6.01 -0.27 10.55
CA LEU A 130 -6.54 -1.00 9.39
C LEU A 130 -6.34 -0.31 8.03
N HIS A 131 -5.45 0.69 7.96
CA HIS A 131 -5.15 1.38 6.71
C HIS A 131 -4.38 0.46 5.77
N ALA A 132 -3.39 -0.26 6.29
CA ALA A 132 -2.58 -1.20 5.53
C ALA A 132 -3.47 -2.27 4.85
N GLU A 133 -4.41 -2.86 5.60
CA GLU A 133 -5.35 -3.85 5.08
C GLU A 133 -6.27 -3.28 3.99
N LYS A 134 -6.88 -2.11 4.23
CA LYS A 134 -7.71 -1.42 3.23
C LYS A 134 -6.90 -1.14 1.96
N TYR A 135 -5.69 -0.60 2.09
CA TYR A 135 -4.87 -0.27 0.92
C TYR A 135 -4.39 -1.52 0.18
N TYR A 136 -4.10 -2.61 0.89
CA TYR A 136 -3.84 -3.92 0.29
C TYR A 136 -5.02 -4.36 -0.59
N ARG A 137 -6.26 -4.20 -0.12
CA ARG A 137 -7.47 -4.49 -0.90
C ARG A 137 -7.59 -3.60 -2.14
N THR A 138 -7.43 -2.28 -1.97
CA THR A 138 -7.37 -1.32 -3.08
C THR A 138 -6.37 -1.76 -4.14
N VAL A 139 -5.12 -2.02 -3.75
CA VAL A 139 -4.06 -2.44 -4.68
C VAL A 139 -4.36 -3.77 -5.36
N SER A 140 -4.93 -4.74 -4.63
CA SER A 140 -5.30 -6.04 -5.18
C SER A 140 -6.32 -5.90 -6.32
N GLU A 141 -7.36 -5.09 -6.12
CA GLU A 141 -8.38 -4.85 -7.14
C GLU A 141 -7.86 -4.01 -8.31
N GLU A 142 -7.14 -2.94 -8.01
CA GLU A 142 -6.58 -2.04 -9.02
C GLU A 142 -5.56 -2.77 -9.88
N PHE A 143 -4.72 -3.64 -9.30
CA PHE A 143 -3.77 -4.47 -10.05
C PHE A 143 -4.48 -5.39 -11.04
N ALA A 144 -5.57 -6.04 -10.62
CA ALA A 144 -6.33 -6.96 -11.46
C ALA A 144 -7.03 -6.23 -12.63
N LYS A 145 -7.50 -4.99 -12.42
CA LYS A 145 -8.23 -4.19 -13.41
C LYS A 145 -7.31 -3.31 -14.29
N THR A 146 -6.05 -3.11 -13.90
CA THR A 146 -5.10 -2.25 -14.62
C THR A 146 -4.38 -3.01 -15.73
N ARG A 147 -4.08 -2.31 -16.84
CA ARG A 147 -3.33 -2.87 -17.97
C ARG A 147 -1.99 -3.49 -17.52
N PRO A 148 -1.54 -4.62 -18.12
CA PRO A 148 -0.33 -5.33 -17.68
C PRO A 148 0.94 -4.46 -17.61
N SER A 149 1.10 -3.50 -18.51
CA SER A 149 2.26 -2.60 -18.55
C SER A 149 2.31 -1.58 -17.41
N MET A 150 1.21 -1.38 -16.69
CA MET A 150 1.06 -0.31 -15.69
C MET A 150 0.73 -0.84 -14.29
N ARG A 151 0.16 -2.05 -14.19
CA ARG A 151 -0.37 -2.60 -12.94
C ARG A 151 0.67 -2.74 -11.83
N TRP A 152 1.93 -2.99 -12.16
CA TRP A 152 3.01 -3.13 -11.18
C TRP A 152 3.24 -1.88 -10.32
N ARG A 153 2.86 -0.70 -10.81
CA ARG A 153 2.91 0.54 -10.03
C ARG A 153 2.09 0.45 -8.73
N HIS A 154 1.01 -0.34 -8.73
CA HIS A 154 0.19 -0.57 -7.54
C HIS A 154 0.94 -1.39 -6.48
N LEU A 155 1.64 -2.48 -6.88
CA LEU A 155 2.43 -3.30 -5.94
C LEU A 155 3.66 -2.55 -5.41
N VAL A 156 4.31 -1.76 -6.26
CA VAL A 156 5.42 -0.88 -5.83
C VAL A 156 4.91 0.14 -4.81
N GLY A 157 3.72 0.72 -5.05
CA GLY A 157 3.04 1.59 -4.09
C GLY A 157 2.70 0.88 -2.78
N LEU A 158 2.20 -0.36 -2.83
CA LEU A 158 1.90 -1.16 -1.66
C LEU A 158 3.15 -1.44 -0.81
N ALA A 159 4.25 -1.86 -1.44
CA ALA A 159 5.51 -2.12 -0.74
C ALA A 159 6.01 -0.87 0.02
N ARG A 160 5.89 0.30 -0.61
CA ARG A 160 6.19 1.59 0.02
C ARG A 160 5.29 1.85 1.24
N VAL A 161 3.98 1.66 1.09
CA VAL A 161 3.03 1.89 2.19
C VAL A 161 3.29 0.93 3.34
N SER A 162 3.46 -0.36 3.07
CA SER A 162 3.80 -1.36 4.10
C SER A 162 5.05 -0.97 4.89
N ALA A 163 6.10 -0.48 4.23
CA ALA A 163 7.30 0.01 4.91
C ALA A 163 7.03 1.26 5.78
N SER A 164 6.12 2.14 5.35
CA SER A 164 5.80 3.36 6.11
C SER A 164 5.01 3.10 7.39
N GLU A 165 4.29 1.96 7.46
CA GLU A 165 3.37 1.63 8.54
C GLU A 165 3.88 0.55 9.49
N PHE A 166 5.00 -0.10 9.14
CA PHE A 166 5.63 -1.12 9.96
C PHE A 166 6.05 -0.58 11.33
N GLY A 167 5.85 -1.40 12.37
CA GLY A 167 6.24 -1.12 13.75
C GLY A 167 5.08 -0.60 14.63
N THR A 168 3.86 -0.57 14.11
CA THR A 168 2.65 -0.27 14.88
C THR A 168 1.69 -1.46 14.77
N PRO A 169 1.68 -2.40 15.74
CA PRO A 169 0.87 -3.62 15.63
C PRO A 169 -0.61 -3.32 15.39
N ALA A 170 -1.23 -4.08 14.48
CA ALA A 170 -2.66 -3.97 14.18
C ALA A 170 -3.50 -4.40 15.40
N PRO A 171 -4.62 -3.71 15.72
CA PRO A 171 -5.45 -4.08 16.86
C PRO A 171 -6.17 -5.39 16.51
N GLY A 172 -6.18 -6.32 17.45
CA GLY A 172 -6.81 -7.63 17.26
C GLY A 172 -5.96 -8.66 16.51
N TYR A 173 -4.77 -8.32 15.98
CA TYR A 173 -3.90 -9.32 15.34
C TYR A 173 -3.50 -10.45 16.30
N ARG A 174 -2.99 -10.11 17.50
CA ARG A 174 -2.66 -11.11 18.52
C ARG A 174 -3.87 -11.94 18.95
N GLU A 175 -5.00 -11.28 19.20
CA GLU A 175 -6.25 -11.97 19.57
C GLU A 175 -6.72 -12.91 18.46
N ALA A 176 -6.60 -12.51 17.19
CA ALA A 176 -6.91 -13.37 16.05
C ALA A 176 -5.97 -14.58 15.97
N CYS A 177 -4.65 -14.39 16.18
CA CYS A 177 -3.69 -15.49 16.21
C CYS A 177 -3.99 -16.48 17.36
N GLU A 178 -4.31 -15.96 18.55
CA GLU A 178 -4.73 -16.77 19.71
C GLU A 178 -5.99 -17.59 19.40
N LEU A 179 -7.03 -16.97 18.85
CA LEU A 179 -8.28 -17.64 18.47
C LEU A 179 -8.08 -18.69 17.37
N LEU A 180 -7.14 -18.47 16.46
CA LEU A 180 -6.80 -19.39 15.37
C LEU A 180 -5.77 -20.46 15.76
N SER A 181 -5.19 -20.39 16.98
CA SER A 181 -4.11 -21.26 17.43
C SER A 181 -2.89 -21.25 16.50
N VAL A 182 -2.46 -20.06 16.09
CA VAL A 182 -1.25 -19.82 15.28
C VAL A 182 -0.32 -18.84 15.98
N ASP A 183 0.96 -18.87 15.63
CA ASP A 183 1.93 -17.91 16.15
C ASP A 183 1.67 -16.50 15.57
N ALA A 184 1.85 -15.48 16.42
CA ALA A 184 1.75 -14.07 16.05
C ALA A 184 3.05 -13.55 15.41
#